data_AF-A0A4U7EYT9-F1
#
_entry.id   AF-A0A4U7EYT9-F1
#
_cell.length_a   1.000
_cell.length_b   1.000
_cell.length_c   1.000
_cell.angle_alpha   90.00
_cell.angle_beta   90.00
_cell.angle_gamma   90.00
#
_symmetry.space_group_name_H-M   'P 1'
#
loop_
_entity.id
_entity.type
_entity.pdbx_description
1 polymer ?
#
loop_
_entity_poly.entity_id
_entity_poly.type
_entity_poly.pdbx_seq_one_letter_code
_entity_poly.pdbx_strand_id
1 'polypeptide(L)'
;DIEAGRVDGVLAEVNATELLYKVARIEGDGTATSDTLRSGDRDIRALKRRGVSIKRADWHTAGVIKADGSISLGDAYAVALAHDRDATLLVGGDDDFNSLPVDVTVQQFRDHGV
;
A
#
# COMPACT_ATOMS: atom_id res chain seq x y z
N ASP A 1 -10.75 -12.00 -5.33
CA ASP A 1 -11.00 -11.49 -6.69
C ASP A 1 -11.36 -10.01 -6.71
N ILE A 2 -10.40 -9.17 -7.11
CA ILE A 2 -10.63 -7.74 -7.43
C ILE A 2 -11.29 -7.58 -8.82
N GLU A 3 -11.54 -8.68 -9.55
CA GLU A 3 -12.22 -8.65 -10.85
C GLU A 3 -13.74 -8.39 -10.76
N ALA A 4 -14.39 -8.63 -9.61
CA ALA A 4 -15.85 -8.74 -9.55
C ALA A 4 -16.64 -7.47 -9.16
N GLY A 5 -16.01 -6.37 -8.72
CA GLY A 5 -16.77 -5.21 -8.24
C GLY A 5 -15.98 -3.93 -8.07
N ARG A 6 -16.68 -2.80 -8.12
CA ARG A 6 -16.15 -1.50 -7.68
C ARG A 6 -15.93 -1.60 -6.16
N VAL A 7 -14.70 -1.42 -5.70
CA VAL A 7 -14.37 -1.48 -4.26
C VAL A 7 -14.19 -0.04 -3.77
N ASP A 8 -14.75 0.29 -2.60
CA ASP A 8 -14.39 1.52 -1.90
C ASP A 8 -13.09 1.27 -1.13
N GLY A 9 -11.98 1.59 -1.78
CA GLY A 9 -10.63 1.30 -1.27
C GLY A 9 -9.82 2.58 -1.11
N VAL A 10 -8.83 2.52 -0.22
CA VAL A 10 -7.84 3.60 -0.04
C VAL A 10 -6.43 3.07 -0.19
N LEU A 11 -5.55 3.90 -0.76
CA LEU A 11 -4.11 3.64 -0.89
C LEU A 11 -3.36 4.84 -0.36
N ALA A 12 -2.34 4.65 0.50
CA ALA A 12 -1.55 5.77 0.98
C ALA A 12 -0.72 6.35 -0.18
N GLU A 13 -0.49 7.66 -0.20
CA GLU A 13 0.37 8.32 -1.19
C GLU A 13 1.77 7.68 -1.27
N VAL A 14 2.30 7.20 -0.14
CA VAL A 14 3.59 6.51 -0.07
C VAL A 14 3.54 5.17 -0.79
N ASN A 15 2.51 4.34 -0.56
CA ASN A 15 2.37 3.06 -1.26
C ASN A 15 2.04 3.26 -2.75
N ALA A 16 1.33 4.33 -3.13
CA ALA A 16 1.13 4.69 -4.52
C ALA A 16 2.44 5.07 -5.22
N THR A 17 3.30 5.81 -4.53
CA THR A 17 4.66 6.14 -4.99
C THR A 17 5.51 4.88 -5.14
N GLU A 18 5.38 3.95 -4.19
CA GLU A 18 6.09 2.69 -4.20
C GLU A 18 5.67 1.80 -5.37
N LEU A 19 4.36 1.64 -5.59
CA LEU A 19 3.84 0.89 -6.72
C LEU A 19 4.33 1.47 -8.05
N LEU A 20 4.30 2.80 -8.20
CA LEU A 20 4.77 3.48 -9.41
C LEU A 20 6.20 3.09 -9.77
N TYR A 21 7.16 3.22 -8.83
CA TYR A 21 8.56 2.95 -9.15
C TYR A 21 8.86 1.44 -9.21
N LYS A 22 8.18 0.61 -8.40
CA LYS A 22 8.37 -0.85 -8.43
C LYS A 22 7.93 -1.43 -9.77
N VAL A 23 6.73 -1.06 -10.26
CA VAL A 23 6.27 -1.44 -11.60
C VAL A 23 7.27 -0.96 -12.65
N ALA A 24 7.68 0.31 -12.58
CA ALA A 24 8.62 0.86 -13.56
C ALA A 24 9.97 0.13 -13.60
N ARG A 25 10.48 -0.33 -12.46
CA ARG A 25 11.71 -1.13 -12.38
C ARG A 25 11.50 -2.56 -12.89
N ILE A 26 10.40 -3.21 -12.54
CA ILE A 26 10.09 -4.57 -13.00
C ILE A 26 9.99 -4.59 -14.53
N GLU A 27 9.20 -3.68 -15.10
CA GLU A 27 9.02 -3.55 -16.57
C GLU A 27 10.29 -3.10 -17.30
N GLY A 28 11.24 -2.51 -16.58
CA GLY A 28 12.51 -2.01 -17.11
C GLY A 28 13.72 -2.86 -16.73
N ASP A 29 13.50 -4.13 -16.36
CA ASP A 29 14.55 -5.09 -16.00
C ASP A 29 15.53 -4.54 -14.94
N GLY A 30 14.95 -4.02 -13.86
CA GLY A 30 15.67 -3.41 -12.74
C GLY A 30 15.89 -1.90 -12.86
N THR A 31 15.71 -1.30 -14.04
CA THR A 31 15.94 0.14 -14.27
C THR A 31 14.67 0.86 -14.73
N ALA A 32 14.20 1.84 -13.95
CA ALA A 32 13.07 2.65 -14.35
C ALA A 32 13.43 3.60 -15.52
N THR A 33 12.54 3.68 -16.50
CA THR A 33 12.63 4.60 -17.64
C THR A 33 11.38 5.48 -17.69
N SER A 34 11.40 6.52 -18.53
CA SER A 34 10.19 7.33 -18.77
C SER A 34 9.03 6.49 -19.31
N ASP A 35 9.30 5.41 -20.04
CA ASP A 35 8.29 4.55 -20.64
C ASP A 35 7.69 3.60 -19.62
N THR A 36 8.54 2.99 -18.78
CA THR A 36 8.08 2.09 -17.73
C THR A 36 7.41 2.83 -16.57
N LEU A 37 7.77 4.10 -16.32
CA LEU A 37 7.02 4.99 -15.42
C LEU A 37 5.59 5.26 -15.94
N ARG A 38 5.38 5.34 -17.26
CA ARG A 38 4.03 5.44 -17.83
C ARG A 38 3.22 4.15 -17.63
N SER A 39 3.87 2.99 -17.56
CA SER A 39 3.20 1.74 -17.16
C SER A 39 2.73 1.80 -15.71
N GLY A 40 3.60 2.18 -14.76
CA GLY A 40 3.20 2.33 -13.35
C GLY A 40 2.07 3.36 -13.15
N ASP A 41 2.11 4.49 -13.86
CA ASP A 41 1.02 5.48 -13.80
C ASP A 41 -0.30 4.93 -14.38
N ARG A 42 -0.23 4.10 -15.44
CA ARG A 42 -1.40 3.43 -16.01
C ARG A 42 -2.05 2.50 -14.98
N ASP A 43 -1.27 1.76 -14.21
CA ASP A 43 -1.76 0.84 -13.17
C ASP A 43 -2.40 1.58 -12.02
N ILE A 44 -1.78 2.68 -11.57
CA ILE A 44 -2.39 3.59 -10.58
C ILE A 44 -3.74 4.13 -11.08
N ARG A 45 -3.82 4.56 -12.34
CA ARG A 45 -5.10 5.01 -12.93
C ARG A 45 -6.12 3.87 -13.02
N ALA A 46 -5.69 2.63 -13.24
CA ALA A 46 -6.58 1.47 -13.25
C ALA A 46 -7.19 1.22 -11.86
N LEU A 47 -6.38 1.29 -10.80
CA LEU A 47 -6.86 1.20 -9.41
C LEU A 47 -7.89 2.30 -9.11
N LYS A 48 -7.61 3.55 -9.52
CA LYS A 48 -8.56 4.67 -9.36
C LYS A 48 -9.89 4.43 -10.07
N ARG A 49 -9.87 3.88 -11.29
CA ARG A 49 -11.10 3.52 -12.03
C ARG A 49 -11.88 2.38 -11.36
N ARG A 50 -11.24 1.55 -10.55
CA ARG A 50 -11.86 0.46 -9.77
C ARG A 50 -12.41 0.91 -8.41
N GLY A 51 -12.23 2.19 -8.05
CA GLY A 51 -12.75 2.78 -6.81
C GLY A 51 -11.70 2.99 -5.72
N VAL A 52 -10.42 2.70 -6.00
CA VAL A 52 -9.33 2.98 -5.03
C VAL A 52 -8.95 4.45 -5.07
N SER A 53 -9.10 5.15 -3.94
CA SER A 53 -8.67 6.54 -3.81
C SER A 53 -7.29 6.64 -3.16
N ILE A 54 -6.44 7.54 -3.67
CA ILE A 54 -5.16 7.83 -3.05
C ILE A 54 -5.38 8.88 -1.96
N LYS A 55 -4.82 8.63 -0.77
CA LYS A 55 -5.02 9.46 0.41
C LYS A 55 -3.70 9.69 1.15
N ARG A 56 -3.60 10.85 1.81
CA ARG A 56 -2.54 11.13 2.78
C ARG A 56 -2.86 10.44 4.09
N ALA A 57 -1.86 9.78 4.67
CA ALA A 57 -1.85 9.38 6.07
C ALA A 57 -1.24 10.50 6.90
N ASP A 58 -1.55 10.53 8.20
CA ASP A 58 -0.84 11.43 9.10
C ASP A 58 0.62 11.00 9.27
N TRP A 59 1.54 11.91 9.02
CA TRP A 59 2.97 11.62 9.05
C TRP A 59 3.47 11.35 10.48
N HIS A 60 2.83 11.94 11.49
CA HIS A 60 3.22 11.75 12.88
C HIS A 60 2.76 10.38 13.37
N THR A 61 1.51 9.97 13.09
CA THR A 61 1.02 8.62 13.34
C THR A 61 1.90 7.56 12.67
N ALA A 62 2.23 7.74 11.38
CA ALA A 62 3.15 6.84 10.68
C ALA A 62 4.54 6.79 11.31
N GLY A 63 5.04 7.92 11.84
CA GLY A 63 6.32 7.99 12.56
C GLY A 63 6.31 7.20 13.87
N VAL A 64 5.24 7.32 14.66
CA VAL A 64 5.05 6.53 15.89
C VAL A 64 4.99 5.04 15.57
N ILE A 65 4.20 4.65 14.56
CA ILE A 65 4.11 3.25 14.12
C ILE A 65 5.48 2.73 13.67
N LYS A 66 6.21 3.49 12.86
CA LYS A 66 7.53 3.07 12.37
C LYS A 66 8.56 2.94 13.49
N ALA A 67 8.42 3.72 14.57
CA ALA A 67 9.33 3.71 15.71
C ALA A 67 9.21 2.45 16.57
N ASP A 68 8.02 1.83 16.63
CA ASP A 68 7.82 0.53 17.31
C ASP A 68 8.69 -0.57 16.69
N GLY A 69 8.88 -0.50 15.37
CA GLY A 69 9.85 -1.29 14.63
C GLY A 69 9.33 -2.69 14.28
N SER A 70 9.18 -2.94 12.98
CA SER A 70 8.83 -4.27 12.41
C SER A 70 8.60 -4.11 10.91
N ILE A 71 7.91 -3.04 10.52
CA ILE A 71 7.41 -2.85 9.16
C ILE A 71 8.21 -1.79 8.37
N SER A 72 8.09 -1.79 7.03
CA SER A 72 8.74 -0.76 6.19
C SER A 72 8.13 0.64 6.41
N LEU A 73 8.77 1.69 5.87
CA LEU A 73 8.17 3.03 5.92
C LEU A 73 6.84 3.09 5.13
N GLY A 74 6.76 2.39 3.99
CA GLY A 74 5.51 2.33 3.21
C GLY A 74 4.39 1.66 3.99
N ASP A 75 4.71 0.58 4.71
CA ASP A 75 3.75 -0.15 5.52
C ASP A 75 3.29 0.68 6.73
N ALA A 76 4.19 1.43 7.37
CA ALA A 76 3.81 2.34 8.44
C ALA A 76 2.81 3.41 7.98
N TYR A 77 2.95 3.92 6.76
CA TYR A 77 1.97 4.83 6.17
C TYR A 77 0.64 4.13 5.85
N ALA A 78 0.66 2.87 5.42
CA ALA A 78 -0.55 2.09 5.20
C ALA A 78 -1.31 1.83 6.50
N VAL A 79 -0.60 1.40 7.57
CA VAL A 79 -1.16 1.17 8.91
C VAL A 79 -1.75 2.48 9.47
N ALA A 80 -1.00 3.59 9.39
CA ALA A 80 -1.49 4.90 9.84
C ALA A 80 -2.77 5.29 9.10
N LEU A 81 -2.81 5.09 7.77
CA LEU A 81 -3.98 5.41 6.96
C LEU A 81 -5.22 4.61 7.36
N ALA A 82 -5.04 3.32 7.66
CA ALA A 82 -6.10 2.42 8.06
C ALA A 82 -6.62 2.76 9.47
N HIS A 83 -5.70 2.97 10.41
CA HIS A 83 -6.00 3.42 11.77
C HIS A 83 -6.79 4.73 11.78
N ASP A 84 -6.33 5.76 11.07
CA ASP A 84 -6.96 7.09 11.05
C ASP A 84 -8.37 7.09 10.42
N ARG A 85 -8.72 6.04 9.67
CA ARG A 85 -10.02 5.89 9.00
C ARG A 85 -10.91 4.82 9.59
N ASP A 86 -10.46 4.14 10.65
CA ASP A 86 -11.15 2.97 11.18
C ASP A 86 -11.47 1.95 10.07
N ALA A 87 -10.47 1.69 9.22
CA ALA A 87 -10.59 0.84 8.04
C ALA A 87 -9.81 -0.47 8.20
N THR A 88 -10.23 -1.51 7.49
CA THR A 88 -9.47 -2.76 7.39
C THR A 88 -8.18 -2.54 6.59
N LEU A 89 -7.04 -2.85 7.20
CA LEU A 89 -5.75 -2.91 6.53
C LEU A 89 -5.64 -4.23 5.77
N LEU A 90 -5.51 -4.14 4.44
CA LEU A 90 -5.29 -5.30 3.58
C LEU A 90 -3.79 -5.49 3.33
N VAL A 91 -3.24 -6.64 3.72
CA VAL A 91 -1.80 -6.93 3.62
C VAL A 91 -1.54 -8.26 2.91
N GLY A 92 -0.30 -8.44 2.45
CA GLY A 92 0.17 -9.71 1.89
C GLY A 92 0.22 -10.83 2.94
N GLY A 93 1.08 -11.82 2.73
CA GLY A 93 1.29 -12.90 3.68
C GLY A 93 2.46 -12.64 4.63
N ASP A 94 2.82 -11.37 4.81
CA ASP A 94 3.96 -10.96 5.63
C ASP A 94 3.54 -10.96 7.11
N ASP A 95 4.35 -11.58 7.97
CA ASP A 95 4.12 -11.73 9.41
C ASP A 95 4.46 -10.46 10.21
N ASP A 96 5.12 -9.51 9.56
CA ASP A 96 5.42 -8.16 10.05
C ASP A 96 4.20 -7.40 10.62
N PHE A 97 2.97 -7.76 10.20
CA PHE A 97 1.71 -7.15 10.65
C PHE A 97 1.05 -7.84 11.84
N ASN A 98 1.62 -8.93 12.37
CA ASN A 98 1.03 -9.69 13.49
C ASN A 98 1.06 -8.93 14.84
N SER A 99 1.93 -7.92 14.95
CA SER A 99 2.04 -7.07 16.14
C SER A 99 2.21 -5.63 15.68
N LEU A 100 1.18 -4.81 15.89
CA LEU A 100 1.18 -3.38 15.56
C LEU A 100 0.97 -2.56 16.84
N PRO A 101 1.60 -1.37 16.95
CA PRO A 101 1.47 -0.50 18.12
C PRO A 101 0.14 0.26 18.19
N VAL A 102 -0.76 0.02 17.23
CA VAL A 102 -2.07 0.64 17.11
C VAL A 102 -3.13 -0.42 16.82
N ASP A 103 -4.36 -0.15 17.25
CA ASP A 103 -5.49 -1.04 16.94
C ASP A 103 -5.93 -0.85 15.49
N VAL A 104 -5.84 -1.91 14.69
CA VAL A 104 -6.30 -1.93 13.30
C VAL A 104 -6.72 -3.34 12.93
N THR A 105 -7.85 -3.45 12.24
CA THR A 105 -8.26 -4.75 11.69
C THR A 105 -7.36 -5.10 10.50
N VAL A 106 -6.59 -6.18 10.61
CA VAL A 106 -5.74 -6.67 9.52
C VAL A 106 -6.41 -7.84 8.81
N GLN A 107 -6.42 -7.80 7.48
CA GLN A 107 -6.82 -8.91 6.63
C GLN A 107 -5.66 -9.27 5.71
N GLN A 108 -5.18 -10.50 5.81
CA GLN A 108 -4.23 -11.08 4.85
C GLN A 108 -5.00 -11.63 3.65
N PHE A 109 -4.60 -11.28 2.42
CA PHE A 109 -5.23 -11.82 1.21
C PHE A 109 -4.49 -13.03 0.62
N ARG A 110 -3.36 -13.42 1.21
CA ARG A 110 -2.59 -14.62 0.88
C ARG A 110 -1.78 -15.08 2.09
N ASP A 111 -1.43 -16.36 2.12
CA ASP A 111 -0.81 -17.01 3.30
C ASP A 111 0.74 -17.03 3.28
N HIS A 112 1.37 -16.40 2.28
CA HIS A 112 2.83 -16.38 2.12
C HIS A 112 3.34 -15.02 1.59
N GLY A 113 4.54 -14.63 2.03
CA GLY A 113 5.29 -13.48 1.52
C GLY A 113 5.86 -13.69 0.11
N VAL A 114 6.50 -12.67 -0.46
CA VAL A 114 7.23 -12.74 -1.77
C VAL A 114 8.72 -12.88 -1.54
#